data_AF-A0A7M2QNZ6-F1
#
_entry.id   AF-A0A7M2QNZ6-F1
#
_cell.length_a   1.000
_cell.length_b   1.000
_cell.length_c   1.000
_cell.angle_alpha   90.00
_cell.angle_beta   90.00
_cell.angle_gamma   90.00
#
_symmetry.space_group_name_H-M   'P 1'
#
loop_
_entity.id
_entity.type
_entity.pdbx_description
1 polymer ?
#
loop_
_entity_poly.entity_id
_entity_poly.type
_entity_poly.pdbx_seq_one_letter_code
_entity_poly.pdbx_strand_id
1 'polypeptide(L)' 'MSDYHHGVEVIEINDGTRTISTVSTAIIGMVCTARDADDLTFPLNEPVLITSVQNAIGKAGKLGTLS' A
#
# COMPACT_ATOMS: atom_id res chain seq x y z
N MET A 1 19.57 16.83 -23.98
CA MET A 1 18.84 18.10 -23.83
C MET A 1 17.37 17.74 -23.72
N SER A 2 16.75 17.68 -22.53
CA SER A 2 16.36 18.81 -21.68
C SER A 2 15.31 19.72 -22.33
N ASP A 3 14.19 19.15 -22.78
CA ASP A 3 12.93 19.91 -22.82
C ASP A 3 12.29 19.78 -21.43
N TYR A 4 12.87 20.47 -20.45
CA TYR A 4 12.11 20.82 -19.26
C TYR A 4 11.04 21.80 -19.73
N HIS A 5 9.78 21.36 -19.71
CA HIS A 5 8.67 22.25 -19.92
C HIS A 5 8.61 23.24 -18.74
N HIS A 6 9.30 24.37 -18.88
CA HIS A 6 9.12 25.53 -18.02
C HIS A 6 7.83 26.23 -18.44
N GLY A 7 6.75 25.91 -17.73
CA GLY A 7 5.44 26.45 -17.99
C GLY A 7 4.41 25.82 -17.06
N VAL A 8 3.19 26.34 -17.09
CA VAL A 8 2.05 25.73 -16.40
C VAL A 8 1.48 24.66 -17.33
N GLU A 9 1.46 23.42 -16.86
CA GLU A 9 0.72 22.32 -17.50
C GLU A 9 -0.68 22.24 -16.91
N VAL A 10 -1.71 22.20 -17.75
CA VAL A 10 -3.10 22.01 -17.34
C VAL A 10 -3.48 20.56 -17.62
N ILE A 11 -3.59 19.77 -16.54
CA ILE A 11 -4.10 18.39 -16.59
C ILE A 11 -5.52 18.41 -16.05
N GLU A 12 -6.50 18.20 -16.90
CA GLU A 12 -7.90 18.10 -16.49
C GLU A 12 -8.17 16.69 -15.93
N ILE A 13 -8.02 16.56 -14.61
CA ILE A 13 -8.31 15.31 -13.90
C ILE A 13 -9.81 15.26 -13.63
N ASN A 14 -10.55 14.53 -14.47
CA ASN A 14 -11.96 14.19 -14.23
C ASN A 14 -12.12 12.89 -13.41
N ASP A 15 -11.04 12.40 -12.78
CA ASP A 15 -11.13 11.26 -11.88
C ASP A 15 -11.87 11.68 -10.61
N GLY A 16 -12.81 10.83 -10.18
CA GLY A 16 -13.84 11.17 -9.21
C GLY A 16 -13.30 11.70 -7.89
N THR A 17 -14.18 12.35 -7.11
CA THR A 17 -13.86 12.87 -5.76
C THR A 17 -12.94 11.89 -5.04
N ARG A 18 -11.67 12.25 -4.81
CA ARG A 18 -10.86 11.48 -3.86
C ARG A 18 -11.59 11.56 -2.55
N THR A 19 -12.31 10.50 -2.18
CA THR A 19 -13.22 10.52 -1.05
C THR A 19 -12.43 10.96 0.17
N ILE A 20 -12.88 12.06 0.80
CA ILE A 20 -12.35 12.47 2.09
C ILE A 20 -12.75 11.38 3.08
N SER A 21 -11.81 10.50 3.42
CA SER A 21 -12.02 9.48 4.43
C SER A 21 -11.88 10.11 5.81
N THR A 22 -12.86 9.85 6.67
CA THR A 22 -12.65 10.05 8.10
C THR A 22 -11.55 9.08 8.54
N VAL A 23 -10.59 9.56 9.33
CA VAL A 23 -9.55 8.68 9.88
C VAL A 23 -10.26 7.68 10.79
N SER A 24 -10.20 6.39 10.41
CA SER A 24 -10.76 5.32 11.24
C SER A 24 -10.00 5.26 12.56
N THR A 25 -10.71 5.33 13.69
CA THR A 25 -10.14 5.01 15.00
C THR A 25 -10.03 3.50 15.22
N ALA A 26 -10.73 2.69 14.42
CA ALA A 26 -10.63 1.24 14.45
C ALA A 26 -9.47 0.79 13.55
N ILE A 27 -8.40 0.28 14.18
CA ILE A 27 -7.28 -0.38 13.52
C ILE A 27 -7.56 -1.88 13.49
N ILE A 28 -7.48 -2.49 12.31
CA ILE A 28 -7.60 -3.94 12.14
C ILE A 28 -6.24 -4.58 12.41
N GLY A 29 -6.15 -5.42 13.44
CA GLY A 29 -5.02 -6.31 13.66
C GLY A 29 -5.27 -7.67 13.03
N MET A 30 -4.31 -8.20 12.30
CA MET A 30 -4.39 -9.52 11.68
C MET A 30 -3.10 -10.30 11.90
N VAL A 31 -3.23 -11.61 12.12
CA VAL A 31 -2.10 -12.54 12.22
C VAL A 31 -2.25 -13.56 11.12
N CYS A 32 -1.23 -13.69 10.28
CA CYS A 32 -1.22 -14.56 9.12
C CYS A 32 0.11 -15.31 9.05
N THR A 33 0.12 -16.42 8.34
CA THR A 33 1.32 -17.23 8.15
C THR A 33 1.60 -17.37 6.66
N ALA A 34 2.87 -17.21 6.29
CA ALA A 34 3.37 -17.44 4.94
C ALA A 34 4.87 -17.74 5.03
N ARG A 35 5.34 -18.74 4.28
CA ARG A 35 6.76 -19.15 4.27
C ARG A 35 7.61 -18.41 3.24
N ASP A 36 6.96 -17.74 2.30
CA ASP A 36 7.54 -16.98 1.19
C ASP A 36 7.16 -15.50 1.26
N ALA A 37 6.80 -15.02 2.46
CA ALA A 37 6.65 -13.59 2.72
C ALA A 37 8.02 -12.88 2.61
N ASP A 38 8.00 -11.62 2.18
CA ASP A 38 9.19 -10.77 2.15
C ASP A 38 9.62 -10.39 3.58
N ASP A 39 10.72 -10.97 4.07
CA ASP A 39 11.22 -10.77 5.45
C ASP A 39 11.53 -9.31 5.80
N LEU A 40 11.82 -8.46 4.81
CA LEU A 40 12.04 -7.03 5.03
C LEU A 40 10.73 -6.27 5.27
N THR A 41 9.64 -6.72 4.66
CA THR A 41 8.31 -6.13 4.83
C THR A 41 7.56 -6.77 6.00
N PHE A 42 7.81 -8.05 6.28
CA PHE A 42 7.18 -8.81 7.37
C PHE A 42 8.23 -9.52 8.24
N PRO A 43 8.97 -8.77 9.09
CA PRO A 43 9.97 -9.38 9.96
C PRO A 43 9.32 -10.34 10.96
N LEU A 44 10.03 -11.42 11.27
CA LEU A 44 9.54 -12.45 12.18
C LEU A 44 9.30 -11.85 13.58
N ASN A 45 8.09 -12.10 14.13
CA ASN A 45 7.65 -11.64 15.46
C ASN A 45 7.58 -10.12 15.64
N GLU A 46 7.58 -9.34 14.56
CA GLU A 46 7.44 -7.88 14.63
C GLU A 46 6.14 -7.44 13.93
N PRO A 47 5.22 -6.75 14.64
CA PRO A 47 4.03 -6.21 14.00
C PRO A 47 4.39 -4.99 13.14
N VAL A 48 3.95 -5.01 11.88
CA VAL A 48 4.18 -3.91 10.92
C VAL A 48 2.87 -3.19 10.62
N LEU A 49 2.92 -1.85 10.64
CA LEU A 49 1.78 -1.02 10.25
C LEU A 49 1.65 -0.97 8.73
N ILE A 50 0.52 -1.46 8.21
CA ILE A 50 0.18 -1.40 6.79
C ILE A 50 -0.93 -0.38 6.56
N THR A 51 -0.62 0.69 5.82
CA THR A 51 -1.59 1.74 5.45
C THR A 51 -2.17 1.56 4.06
N SER A 52 -1.56 0.72 3.22
CA SER A 52 -2.05 0.33 1.90
C SER A 52 -1.94 -1.19 1.71
N VAL A 53 -3.06 -1.88 1.93
CA VAL A 53 -3.12 -3.35 1.82
C VAL A 53 -2.83 -3.81 0.39
N GLN A 54 -3.29 -3.07 -0.61
CA GLN A 54 -3.07 -3.43 -2.03
C GLN A 54 -1.59 -3.40 -2.42
N ASN A 55 -0.80 -2.51 -1.83
CA ASN A 55 0.64 -2.46 -2.08
C ASN A 55 1.39 -3.54 -1.29
N ALA A 56 0.87 -3.91 -0.11
CA ALA A 56 1.49 -4.88 0.78
C ALA A 56 1.21 -6.35 0.38
N ILE A 57 0.03 -6.64 -0.19
CA ILE A 57 -0.41 -8.01 -0.46
C ILE A 57 0.52 -8.77 -1.42
N GLY A 58 1.12 -8.07 -2.40
CA GLY A 58 2.08 -8.67 -3.32
C GLY A 58 3.35 -9.20 -2.65
N LYS A 59 3.64 -8.74 -1.42
CA LYS A 59 4.79 -9.16 -0.61
C LYS A 59 4.44 -10.20 0.47
N ALA A 60 3.15 -10.50 0.64
CA ALA A 60 2.67 -11.46 1.64
C ALA A 60 2.97 -12.92 1.27
N GLY A 61 3.51 -13.17 0.08
CA GLY A 61 3.77 -14.50 -0.45
C GLY A 61 2.50 -15.19 -0.97
N LYS A 62 2.65 -16.43 -1.43
CA LYS A 62 1.56 -17.27 -1.95
C LYS A 62 1.39 -18.57 -1.18
N LEU A 63 2.36 -18.94 -0.34
CA LEU A 63 2.35 -20.19 0.42
C LEU A 63 1.85 -19.94 1.85
N GLY A 64 0.69 -19.29 1.97
CA GLY A 64 0.17 -18.80 3.24
C GLY A 64 -1.34 -18.59 3.26
N THR A 65 -1.83 -17.91 4.29
CA THR A 65 -3.28 -17.69 4.52
C THR A 65 -3.87 -16.50 3.76
N LEU A 66 -3.06 -15.77 2.97
CA LEU A 66 -3.43 -14.52 2.29
C LEU A 66 -3.36 -14.61 0.75
N SER A 67 -3.24 -15.82 0.20
CA SER A 67 -3.19 -16.10 -1.25
C SER A 67 -4.54 -16.04 -1.93
#